data_AF-A0A7C5Z8J6-F1
#
_entry.id   AF-A0A7C5Z8J6-F1
#
_cell.length_a   1.000
_cell.length_b   1.000
_cell.length_c   1.000
_cell.angle_alpha   90.00
_cell.angle_beta   90.00
_cell.angle_gamma   90.00
#
_symmetry.space_group_name_H-M   'P 1'
#
loop_
_entity.id
_entity.type
_entity.pdbx_description
1 polymer ?
#
loop_
_entity_poly.entity_id
_entity_poly.type
_entity_poly.pdbx_seq_one_letter_code
_entity_poly.pdbx_strand_id
1 'polypeptide(L)'
;MSSRRKVQRGGRSLDPQRRIIPGIARSSALALAVAAMTPMYLPGQAQAATFTWDNNGNVAPDPQDGAGTWDTTLLNWWDGLSHSAWNNANFDTAVFGAGGSGGLVSLTTGITAGGIIFNSDGYTLDGNTISLGGGAPTIAVNNASTGT
;
A
#
# COMPACT_ATOMS: atom_id res chain seq x y z
N MET A 1 8.71 -81.56 -38.40
CA MET A 1 7.68 -80.56 -38.01
C MET A 1 8.36 -79.20 -38.03
N SER A 2 8.25 -78.46 -39.14
CA SER A 2 7.20 -77.46 -39.43
C SER A 2 7.76 -76.07 -39.12
N SER A 3 7.82 -75.06 -40.00
CA SER A 3 7.53 -74.97 -41.43
C SER A 3 8.02 -73.58 -41.89
N ARG A 4 8.74 -73.55 -43.02
CA ARG A 4 8.59 -72.64 -44.18
C ARG A 4 8.04 -71.23 -43.91
N ARG A 5 8.63 -70.14 -44.41
CA ARG A 5 8.71 -69.65 -45.82
C ARG A 5 8.77 -68.11 -45.63
N LYS A 6 9.27 -67.24 -46.48
CA LYS A 6 10.04 -67.21 -47.72
C LYS A 6 10.18 -65.68 -47.97
N VAL A 7 11.34 -65.23 -48.46
CA VAL A 7 11.43 -64.28 -49.60
C VAL A 7 11.04 -62.82 -49.26
N GLN A 8 11.76 -61.79 -49.70
CA GLN A 8 11.76 -61.37 -51.09
C GLN A 8 12.94 -60.45 -51.42
N ARG A 9 13.76 -60.88 -52.39
CA ARG A 9 14.61 -59.99 -53.18
C ARG A 9 13.75 -59.38 -54.29
N GLY A 10 13.83 -58.06 -54.39
CA GLY A 10 14.13 -57.42 -55.67
C GLY A 10 12.97 -56.89 -56.49
N GLY A 11 13.28 -55.79 -57.16
CA GLY A 11 12.55 -55.24 -58.30
C GLY A 11 12.10 -53.81 -58.02
N ARG A 12 12.87 -52.78 -58.41
CA ARG A 12 12.83 -52.13 -59.75
C ARG A 12 11.43 -51.53 -60.00
N SER A 13 11.24 -50.29 -60.42
CA SER A 13 12.13 -49.40 -61.16
C SER A 13 11.31 -48.14 -61.49
N LEU A 14 11.95 -46.98 -61.36
CA LEU A 14 11.73 -45.72 -62.09
C LEU A 14 10.44 -44.94 -61.87
N ASP A 15 10.58 -43.72 -61.36
CA ASP A 15 9.72 -42.61 -61.78
C ASP A 15 10.46 -41.26 -61.59
N PRO A 16 10.66 -40.44 -62.65
CA PRO A 16 11.27 -39.13 -62.52
C PRO A 16 10.16 -38.11 -62.29
N GLN A 17 9.75 -37.90 -61.04
CA GLN A 17 8.66 -36.99 -60.73
C GLN A 17 8.98 -36.06 -59.57
N ARG A 18 8.79 -34.77 -59.89
CA ARG A 18 8.41 -33.67 -59.00
C ARG A 18 9.45 -33.17 -58.02
N ARG A 19 10.11 -32.09 -58.44
CA ARG A 19 10.53 -30.98 -57.56
C ARG A 19 9.33 -30.56 -56.70
N ILE A 20 9.32 -31.01 -55.46
CA ILE A 20 8.63 -30.35 -54.34
C ILE A 20 9.75 -29.95 -53.39
N ILE A 21 9.91 -28.65 -53.16
CA ILE A 21 10.79 -28.16 -52.10
C ILE A 21 9.91 -27.99 -50.86
N PRO A 22 10.13 -28.79 -49.81
CA PRO A 22 9.91 -28.32 -48.45
C PRO A 22 11.18 -28.60 -47.63
N GLY A 23 11.96 -27.55 -47.41
CA GLY A 23 12.94 -27.45 -46.34
C GLY A 23 12.88 -25.99 -45.90
N ILE A 24 12.71 -25.66 -44.63
CA ILE A 24 13.50 -26.15 -43.51
C ILE A 24 12.64 -26.00 -42.25
N ALA A 25 12.36 -27.11 -41.57
CA ALA A 25 12.09 -27.07 -40.14
C ALA A 25 13.45 -26.94 -39.44
N ARG A 26 13.69 -25.81 -38.77
CA ARG A 26 14.78 -25.67 -37.80
C ARG A 26 14.21 -25.04 -36.53
N SER A 27 13.91 -25.92 -35.59
CA SER A 27 13.68 -25.64 -34.19
C SER A 27 14.77 -24.71 -33.66
N SER A 28 14.37 -23.62 -33.01
CA SER A 28 15.23 -22.87 -32.10
C SER A 28 14.42 -22.63 -30.84
N ALA A 29 14.57 -23.56 -29.88
CA ALA A 29 14.10 -23.35 -28.52
C ALA A 29 14.99 -22.28 -27.88
N LEU A 30 14.47 -21.08 -27.73
CA LEU A 30 15.07 -20.04 -26.89
C LEU A 30 14.35 -20.07 -25.55
N ALA A 31 14.96 -20.78 -24.59
CA ALA A 31 14.60 -20.66 -23.18
C ALA A 31 15.04 -19.26 -22.70
N LEU A 32 14.11 -18.31 -22.59
CA LEU A 32 14.35 -17.08 -21.86
C LEU A 32 14.36 -17.41 -20.36
N ALA A 33 15.55 -17.35 -19.75
CA ALA A 33 15.68 -17.29 -18.30
C ALA A 33 15.13 -15.95 -17.81
N VAL A 34 13.98 -15.97 -17.15
CA VAL A 34 13.47 -14.81 -16.41
C VAL A 34 14.28 -14.72 -15.11
N ALA A 35 15.20 -13.77 -15.04
CA ALA A 35 15.88 -13.43 -13.81
C ALA A 35 14.86 -12.85 -12.83
N ALA A 36 14.58 -13.56 -11.74
CA ALA A 36 13.75 -13.08 -10.66
C ALA A 36 14.50 -11.93 -9.94
N MET A 37 14.10 -10.69 -10.23
CA MET A 37 14.52 -9.54 -9.41
C MET A 37 13.75 -9.62 -8.10
N THR A 38 14.39 -10.14 -7.05
CA THR A 38 13.89 -10.00 -5.69
C THR A 38 14.00 -8.53 -5.29
N PRO A 39 12.88 -7.82 -5.01
CA PRO A 39 12.98 -6.48 -4.47
C PRO A 39 13.60 -6.56 -3.07
N MET A 40 14.75 -5.93 -2.89
CA MET A 40 15.35 -5.73 -1.58
C MET A 40 14.49 -4.72 -0.83
N TYR A 41 13.62 -5.19 0.06
CA TYR A 41 12.91 -4.34 1.02
C TYR A 41 13.94 -3.85 2.05
N LEU A 42 14.50 -2.67 1.83
CA LEU A 42 15.11 -1.92 2.92
C LEU A 42 13.95 -1.45 3.81
N PRO A 43 13.89 -1.82 5.10
CA PRO A 43 12.98 -1.16 6.01
C PRO A 43 13.37 0.31 6.04
N GLY A 44 12.57 1.16 5.38
CA GLY A 44 12.71 2.60 5.52
C GLY A 44 12.62 2.92 7.01
N GLN A 45 13.56 3.71 7.51
CA GLN A 45 13.39 4.35 8.81
C GLN A 45 12.08 5.14 8.70
N ALA A 46 11.02 4.69 9.38
CA ALA A 46 9.75 5.39 9.36
C ALA A 46 9.99 6.78 9.94
N GLN A 47 9.94 7.79 9.07
CA GLN A 47 9.97 9.18 9.50
C GLN A 47 8.57 9.49 9.99
N ALA A 48 8.45 9.98 11.23
CA ALA A 48 7.20 10.48 11.76
C ALA A 48 6.65 11.56 10.79
N ALA A 49 5.46 11.31 10.25
CA ALA A 49 4.74 12.22 9.40
C ALA A 49 3.76 13.06 10.22
N THR A 50 3.13 14.04 9.57
CA THR A 50 2.10 14.89 10.17
C THR A 50 0.80 14.66 9.42
N PHE A 51 -0.27 14.37 10.15
CA PHE A 51 -1.60 14.21 9.59
C PHE A 51 -2.58 15.16 10.25
N THR A 52 -3.46 15.76 9.45
CA THR A 52 -4.54 16.62 9.93
C THR A 52 -5.81 15.79 10.11
N TRP A 53 -6.47 15.98 11.24
CA TRP A 53 -7.76 15.39 11.55
C TRP A 53 -8.80 15.79 10.50
N ASP A 54 -9.54 14.80 10.03
CA ASP A 54 -10.63 15.00 9.08
C ASP A 54 -11.86 14.21 9.54
N ASN A 55 -12.87 14.93 10.04
CA ASN A 55 -14.02 14.31 10.70
C ASN A 55 -15.02 13.66 9.73
N ASN A 56 -14.98 14.03 8.46
CA ASN A 56 -15.89 13.54 7.43
C ASN A 56 -15.27 12.41 6.57
N GLY A 57 -14.02 12.04 6.86
CA GLY A 57 -13.27 11.02 6.15
C GLY A 57 -12.97 11.46 4.71
N ASN A 58 -13.11 10.56 3.73
CA ASN A 58 -12.76 10.83 2.33
C ASN A 58 -13.84 11.66 1.58
N VAL A 59 -14.48 12.62 2.24
CA VAL A 59 -15.59 13.40 1.68
C VAL A 59 -15.23 14.88 1.67
N ALA A 60 -14.99 15.45 0.49
CA ALA A 60 -14.66 16.86 0.36
C ALA A 60 -15.70 17.80 1.01
N PRO A 61 -15.28 18.96 1.56
CA PRO A 61 -13.90 19.47 1.56
C PRO A 61 -13.00 18.82 2.60
N ASP A 62 -11.72 18.63 2.25
CA ASP A 62 -10.70 18.00 3.10
C ASP A 62 -9.57 19.01 3.43
N PRO A 63 -9.05 19.03 4.67
CA PRO A 63 -9.59 18.39 5.87
C PRO A 63 -10.74 19.20 6.50
N GLN A 64 -11.65 18.53 7.20
CA GLN A 64 -12.73 19.16 7.95
C GLN A 64 -12.63 18.93 9.47
N ASP A 65 -12.76 20.02 10.23
CA ASP A 65 -12.79 19.98 11.69
C ASP A 65 -14.14 19.49 12.23
N GLY A 66 -14.12 18.94 13.45
CA GLY A 66 -15.31 18.62 14.24
C GLY A 66 -15.20 17.26 14.96
N ALA A 67 -16.34 16.80 15.48
CA ALA A 67 -16.42 15.57 16.25
C ALA A 67 -16.28 14.31 15.38
N GLY A 68 -15.72 13.23 15.94
CA GLY A 68 -15.61 11.94 15.26
C GLY A 68 -14.85 10.88 16.06
N THR A 69 -14.40 9.82 15.39
CA THR A 69 -13.72 8.68 16.01
C THR A 69 -12.27 8.61 15.60
N TRP A 70 -11.35 8.61 16.57
CA TRP A 70 -9.94 8.30 16.35
C TRP A 70 -9.70 6.82 16.64
N ASP A 71 -9.45 6.07 15.58
CA ASP A 71 -9.02 4.68 15.65
C ASP A 71 -7.98 4.36 14.55
N THR A 72 -7.59 3.08 14.45
CA THR A 72 -6.58 2.60 13.51
C THR A 72 -7.19 1.96 12.25
N THR A 73 -8.47 2.22 11.96
CA THR A 73 -9.22 1.61 10.86
C THR A 73 -9.93 2.62 9.96
N LEU A 74 -10.46 3.70 10.52
CA LEU A 74 -11.13 4.77 9.79
C LEU A 74 -10.11 5.70 9.12
N LEU A 75 -10.44 6.14 7.91
CA LEU A 75 -9.60 7.02 7.11
C LEU A 75 -9.87 8.51 7.44
N ASN A 76 -9.58 8.89 8.68
CA ASN A 76 -9.85 10.24 9.23
C ASN A 76 -8.59 11.12 9.35
N TRP A 77 -7.50 10.72 8.69
CA TRP A 77 -6.20 11.41 8.78
C TRP A 77 -5.72 11.83 7.40
N TRP A 78 -5.74 13.13 7.14
CA TRP A 78 -5.34 13.75 5.88
C TRP A 78 -3.86 14.10 5.88
N ASP A 79 -3.11 13.63 4.88
CA ASP A 79 -1.67 13.93 4.72
C ASP A 79 -1.37 15.14 3.80
N GLY A 80 -2.41 15.82 3.32
CA GLY A 80 -2.29 16.86 2.29
C GLY A 80 -2.66 16.40 0.88
N LEU A 81 -2.78 15.10 0.65
CA LEU A 81 -3.04 14.46 -0.64
C LEU A 81 -4.08 13.33 -0.58
N SER A 82 -4.11 12.55 0.49
CA SER A 82 -4.96 11.38 0.68
C SER A 82 -5.29 11.13 2.16
N HIS A 83 -6.38 10.40 2.39
CA HIS A 83 -6.79 9.94 3.71
C HIS A 83 -6.16 8.60 4.06
N SER A 84 -5.70 8.49 5.31
CA SER A 84 -5.12 7.29 5.88
C SER A 84 -5.77 6.95 7.22
N ALA A 85 -5.66 5.69 7.63
CA ALA A 85 -5.94 5.29 9.00
C ALA A 85 -4.75 5.63 9.89
N TRP A 86 -5.00 5.90 11.18
CA TRP A 86 -3.91 6.17 12.11
C TRP A 86 -3.02 4.94 12.30
N ASN A 87 -1.70 5.13 12.24
CA ASN A 87 -0.73 4.07 12.48
C ASN A 87 0.06 4.32 13.77
N ASN A 88 -0.25 3.52 14.81
CA ASN A 88 0.42 3.60 16.11
C ASN A 88 1.93 3.26 16.09
N ALA A 89 2.46 2.67 15.02
CA ALA A 89 3.86 2.23 14.96
C ALA A 89 4.83 3.33 14.50
N ASN A 90 4.33 4.37 13.82
CA ASN A 90 5.17 5.37 13.15
C ASN A 90 5.56 6.54 14.05
N PHE A 91 4.88 6.70 15.20
CA PHE A 91 4.97 7.91 16.04
C PHE A 91 4.65 9.18 15.24
N ASP A 92 3.62 9.14 14.40
CA ASP A 92 3.16 10.28 13.62
C ASP A 92 2.60 11.41 14.53
N THR A 93 2.55 12.62 13.99
CA THR A 93 2.00 13.81 14.66
C THR A 93 0.57 14.06 14.20
N ALA A 94 -0.36 14.15 15.15
CA ALA A 94 -1.75 14.49 14.90
C ALA A 94 -1.98 16.00 14.99
N VAL A 95 -2.59 16.58 13.97
CA VAL A 95 -2.97 17.99 13.93
C VAL A 95 -4.48 18.11 13.99
N PHE A 96 -4.97 18.83 14.98
CA PHE A 96 -6.37 19.18 15.14
C PHE A 96 -6.58 20.64 14.79
N GLY A 97 -7.28 20.93 13.69
CA GLY A 97 -7.57 22.29 13.23
C GLY A 97 -7.16 22.54 11.78
N ALA A 98 -8.17 22.75 10.95
CA ALA A 98 -8.14 23.10 9.52
C ALA A 98 -8.82 24.45 9.23
N GLY A 99 -9.27 25.16 10.26
CA GLY A 99 -9.94 26.47 10.17
C GLY A 99 -11.43 26.45 10.51
N GLY A 100 -11.97 25.30 10.91
CA GLY A 100 -13.30 25.14 11.48
C GLY A 100 -13.29 25.01 13.01
N SER A 101 -14.46 24.71 13.57
CA SER A 101 -14.63 24.45 15.01
C SER A 101 -14.29 23.00 15.35
N GLY A 102 -13.54 22.79 16.42
CA GLY A 102 -13.28 21.46 16.96
C GLY A 102 -14.54 20.77 17.51
N GLY A 103 -14.35 19.53 17.96
CA GLY A 103 -15.39 18.76 18.62
C GLY A 103 -14.84 17.58 19.43
N LEU A 104 -15.73 16.74 19.93
CA LEU A 104 -15.36 15.52 20.63
C LEU A 104 -14.76 14.50 19.65
N VAL A 105 -13.49 14.18 19.85
CA VAL A 105 -12.79 13.09 19.15
C VAL A 105 -12.71 11.91 20.12
N SER A 106 -13.51 10.89 19.85
CA SER A 106 -13.62 9.68 20.68
C SER A 106 -12.56 8.67 20.28
N LEU A 107 -11.66 8.33 21.19
CA LEU A 107 -10.66 7.29 21.04
C LEU A 107 -11.27 5.94 21.42
N THR A 108 -11.48 5.07 20.44
CA THR A 108 -12.05 3.72 20.68
C THR A 108 -10.98 2.67 20.97
N THR A 109 -9.71 3.05 20.84
CA THR A 109 -8.53 2.22 21.15
C THR A 109 -7.41 3.08 21.73
N GLY A 110 -6.39 2.45 22.30
CA GLY A 110 -5.17 3.15 22.73
C GLY A 110 -4.43 3.70 21.52
N ILE A 111 -4.06 4.98 21.58
CA ILE A 111 -3.37 5.69 20.50
C ILE A 111 -1.92 5.94 20.90
N THR A 112 -1.00 5.75 19.96
CA THR A 112 0.40 6.17 20.08
C THR A 112 0.69 7.23 19.04
N ALA A 113 1.26 8.35 19.48
CA ALA A 113 1.61 9.49 18.63
C ALA A 113 2.99 10.03 18.99
N GLY A 114 3.71 10.59 18.03
CA GLY A 114 4.92 11.37 18.27
C GLY A 114 4.62 12.83 18.57
N GLY A 115 3.41 13.31 18.30
CA GLY A 115 3.00 14.64 18.70
C GLY A 115 1.51 14.89 18.55
N ILE A 116 1.04 15.91 19.25
CA ILE A 116 -0.32 16.44 19.12
C ILE A 116 -0.24 17.95 19.00
N ILE A 117 -0.90 18.50 17.99
CA ILE A 117 -0.96 19.94 17.74
C ILE A 117 -2.41 20.36 17.67
N PHE A 118 -2.79 21.38 18.45
CA PHE A 118 -4.10 22.03 18.37
C PHE A 118 -3.97 23.39 17.70
N ASN A 119 -4.49 23.49 16.48
CA ASN A 119 -4.59 24.70 15.65
C ASN A 119 -6.00 25.32 15.68
N SER A 120 -7.03 24.62 16.16
CA SER A 120 -8.38 25.18 16.39
C SER A 120 -8.86 24.89 17.82
N ASP A 121 -9.74 25.74 18.34
CA ASP A 121 -10.38 25.58 19.65
C ASP A 121 -11.51 24.52 19.61
N GLY A 122 -11.93 24.07 20.81
CA GLY A 122 -13.13 23.25 20.98
C GLY A 122 -12.93 21.74 20.81
N TYR A 123 -11.69 21.28 20.69
CA TYR A 123 -11.39 19.84 20.70
C TYR A 123 -11.37 19.26 22.11
N THR A 124 -12.04 18.13 22.25
CA THR A 124 -11.93 17.24 23.41
C THR A 124 -11.50 15.88 22.90
N LEU A 125 -10.40 15.35 23.42
CA LEU A 125 -9.95 13.98 23.13
C LEU A 125 -10.32 13.10 24.34
N ASP A 126 -11.16 12.08 24.16
CA ASP A 126 -11.69 11.27 25.26
C ASP A 126 -11.88 9.80 24.87
N GLY A 127 -12.01 8.92 25.87
CA GLY A 127 -12.40 7.51 25.69
C GLY A 127 -11.26 6.50 25.82
N ASN A 128 -10.01 6.90 25.58
CA ASN A 128 -8.85 6.04 25.78
C ASN A 128 -7.56 6.82 26.06
N THR A 129 -6.46 6.10 26.26
CA THR A 129 -5.13 6.66 26.50
C THR A 129 -4.47 7.07 25.20
N ILE A 130 -3.82 8.24 25.22
CA ILE A 130 -2.82 8.63 24.22
C ILE A 130 -1.44 8.47 24.85
N SER A 131 -0.63 7.60 24.27
CA SER A 131 0.78 7.42 24.62
C SER A 131 1.65 8.24 23.69
N LEU A 132 2.44 9.14 24.26
CA LEU A 132 3.41 9.92 23.50
C LEU A 132 4.74 9.16 23.41
N GLY A 133 5.14 8.83 22.18
CA GLY A 133 6.34 8.07 21.88
C GLY A 133 7.33 8.82 20.97
N GLY A 134 8.34 8.10 20.48
CA GLY A 134 9.42 8.70 19.70
C GLY A 134 10.50 9.38 20.56
N GLY A 135 11.51 9.95 19.89
CA GLY A 135 12.69 10.50 20.58
C GLY A 135 12.45 11.84 21.30
N ALA A 136 11.45 12.61 20.87
CA ALA A 136 11.13 13.93 21.44
C ALA A 136 9.66 14.28 21.19
N PRO A 137 8.70 13.65 21.90
CA PRO A 137 7.30 13.93 21.67
C PRO A 137 6.88 15.34 22.13
N THR A 138 5.92 15.93 21.43
CA THR A 138 5.43 17.29 21.73
C THR A 138 3.91 17.36 21.80
N ILE A 139 3.39 18.16 22.74
CA ILE A 139 2.02 18.70 22.68
C ILE A 139 2.14 20.20 22.48
N ALA A 140 1.49 20.73 21.45
CA ALA A 140 1.45 22.16 21.16
C ALA A 140 0.01 22.66 21.02
N VAL A 141 -0.25 23.86 21.51
CA VAL A 141 -1.49 24.61 21.29
C VAL A 141 -1.10 25.91 20.62
N ASN A 142 -1.37 26.04 19.33
CA ASN A 142 -0.95 27.19 18.53
C ASN A 142 -2.01 28.30 18.49
N ASN A 143 -3.27 27.93 18.70
CA ASN A 143 -4.38 28.88 18.69
C ASN A 143 -4.73 29.36 20.10
N ALA A 144 -3.71 29.71 20.90
CA ALA A 144 -3.93 30.20 22.26
C ALA A 144 -4.72 31.52 22.22
N SER A 145 -6.06 31.40 22.27
CA SER A 145 -6.94 32.46 22.73
C SER A 145 -6.45 32.84 24.13
N THR A 146 -5.76 33.98 24.23
CA THR A 146 -5.48 34.57 25.53
C THR A 146 -6.83 34.96 26.10
N GLY A 147 -7.32 34.22 27.11
CA GLY A 147 -8.54 34.56 27.80
C GLY A 147 -8.48 36.01 28.28
N THR A 148 -9.29 36.86 27.67
CA THR A 148 -9.53 38.25 28.11
C THR A 148 -10.61 38.29 29.16
#